data_AF-A0A386B062-F1
#
_entry.id   AF-A0A386B062-F1
#
_cell.length_a   1.000
_cell.length_b   1.000
_cell.length_c   1.000
_cell.angle_alpha   90.00
_cell.angle_beta   90.00
_cell.angle_gamma   90.00
#
_symmetry.space_group_name_H-M   'P 1'
#
loop_
_entity.id
_entity.type
_entity.pdbx_description
1 polymer ?
#
loop_
_entity_poly.entity_id
_entity_poly.type
_entity_poly.pdbx_seq_one_letter_code
_entity_poly.pdbx_strand_id
1 'polypeptide(L)'
;MTKIQKIPFNNWLGKICRELNTGTYKMGDNILNGWYIETSSDYKIFMVHEEDRKNAGVKYLSPTGKGLQPFFLMQKFGLISKNNISQEMLGNLEKDGLAEGFKGVLALYGAGFNVCSIGGCQGGPKTLEILNNWGIPVTKYINKVFADTDIVTNPQVASGYRTLLEQCSAAELFVFPPPEIISISDTGDLFFDKSSPDDWLQNGDTMEITLQKVKKVNIDSIETFHQNFSVKIQRKTDSKYTVNKQITEWLRSFFQNRLIYISETNQYYFYIDTGYWEALTFKTLFDRVLAACESDWTYSALESSVVGPKFLKPLKDAQKLFETRKYIGFKNGVWDLEDQTLLAHDPKYYIGGLLPFNFVQEESPVLRKICPKLCSWISDRVDDDEILINILLCFLYMSILNVRNPERFLFLSGYSSSGKSTFLNLLEKLVPENRVYATAAEDLSSQFGLQELTGIAKTLIICHDIGSLFGLLFL
;
A
#
# COMPACT_ATOMS: atom_id res chain seq x y z
N MET A 1 -4.18 -33.60 17.64
CA MET A 1 -2.88 -33.65 18.34
C MET A 1 -2.04 -32.50 17.83
N THR A 2 -2.15 -31.35 18.48
CA THR A 2 -1.42 -30.13 18.16
C THR A 2 -0.10 -30.16 18.94
N LYS A 3 1.01 -30.03 18.21
CA LYS A 3 2.39 -30.20 18.68
C LYS A 3 2.65 -29.44 19.99
N ILE A 4 3.02 -30.20 21.02
CA ILE A 4 3.70 -29.71 22.22
C ILE A 4 5.07 -29.20 21.76
N GLN A 5 5.29 -27.90 21.80
CA GLN A 5 6.64 -27.33 21.73
C GLN A 5 7.08 -27.06 23.17
N LYS A 6 7.59 -28.11 23.82
CA LYS A 6 8.43 -27.96 25.01
C LYS A 6 9.79 -27.48 24.53
N ILE A 7 10.23 -26.31 24.98
CA ILE A 7 11.66 -25.99 25.06
C ILE A 7 11.97 -25.59 26.50
N PRO A 8 13.07 -26.12 27.06
CA PRO A 8 13.16 -26.41 28.47
C PRO A 8 13.65 -25.18 29.22
N PHE A 9 13.21 -25.02 30.48
CA PHE A 9 14.23 -24.73 31.48
C PHE A 9 15.27 -25.83 31.32
N ASN A 10 16.48 -25.48 30.91
CA ASN A 10 17.59 -26.41 30.85
C ASN A 10 17.55 -27.19 32.19
N ASN A 11 17.39 -28.53 32.18
CA ASN A 11 16.92 -29.30 33.36
C ASN A 11 17.68 -28.99 34.67
N TRP A 12 18.91 -28.50 34.52
CA TRP A 12 19.80 -28.02 35.56
C TRP A 12 19.44 -26.64 36.13
N LEU A 13 19.06 -25.65 35.31
CA LEU A 13 18.52 -24.36 35.77
C LEU A 13 17.25 -24.61 36.60
N GLY A 14 16.38 -25.54 36.16
CA GLY A 14 15.22 -25.99 36.94
C GLY A 14 15.56 -26.69 38.26
N LYS A 15 16.81 -27.11 38.48
CA LYS A 15 17.30 -27.67 39.75
C LYS A 15 17.83 -26.56 40.67
N ILE A 16 18.52 -25.55 40.12
CA ILE A 16 18.86 -24.29 40.83
C ILE A 16 17.57 -23.58 41.28
N CYS A 17 16.53 -23.64 40.45
CA CYS A 17 15.24 -23.03 40.70
C CYS A 17 14.33 -23.82 41.64
N ARG A 18 14.62 -25.12 41.91
CA ARG A 18 13.76 -25.99 42.74
C ARG A 18 13.77 -25.64 44.24
N GLU A 19 14.59 -24.67 44.63
CA GLU A 19 14.56 -24.02 45.94
C GLU A 19 13.62 -22.79 45.97
N LEU A 20 13.00 -22.41 44.84
CA LEU A 20 12.11 -21.25 44.72
C LEU A 20 10.63 -21.64 44.76
N ASN A 21 9.86 -20.81 45.46
CA ASN A 21 8.49 -21.05 45.89
C ASN A 21 7.52 -21.05 44.69
N THR A 22 7.20 -22.24 44.16
CA THR A 22 6.21 -22.39 43.07
C THR A 22 4.82 -21.98 43.55
N GLY A 23 4.02 -21.41 42.66
CA GLY A 23 2.70 -20.93 43.05
C GLY A 23 1.87 -20.42 41.88
N THR A 24 0.67 -19.95 42.21
CA THR A 24 -0.23 -19.31 41.26
C THR A 24 -0.39 -17.83 41.59
N TYR A 25 -0.73 -17.03 40.58
CA TYR A 25 -1.04 -15.61 40.72
C TYR A 25 -2.36 -15.31 40.02
N LYS A 26 -3.31 -14.71 40.74
CA LYS A 26 -4.60 -14.33 40.18
C LYS A 26 -4.51 -12.94 39.55
N MET A 27 -4.73 -12.86 38.24
CA MET A 27 -4.72 -11.62 37.46
C MET A 27 -6.09 -11.44 36.78
N GLY A 28 -6.95 -10.61 37.38
CA GLY A 28 -8.36 -10.54 36.98
C GLY A 28 -9.07 -11.87 37.23
N ASP A 29 -9.72 -12.41 36.19
CA ASP A 29 -10.35 -13.74 36.22
C ASP A 29 -9.40 -14.89 35.88
N ASN A 30 -8.18 -14.59 35.43
CA ASN A 30 -7.19 -15.59 35.05
C ASN A 30 -6.34 -16.03 36.24
N ILE A 31 -6.07 -17.33 36.34
CA ILE A 31 -5.08 -17.90 37.26
C ILE A 31 -3.84 -18.24 36.45
N LEU A 32 -2.75 -17.56 36.75
CA LEU A 32 -1.46 -17.76 36.10
C LEU A 32 -0.60 -18.70 36.93
N ASN A 33 0.06 -19.65 36.27
CA ASN A 33 1.04 -20.54 36.90
C ASN A 33 2.43 -19.93 36.79
N GLY A 34 3.23 -20.16 37.82
CA GLY A 34 4.53 -19.53 37.93
C GLY A 34 5.24 -19.89 39.21
N TRP A 35 6.13 -18.98 39.58
CA TRP A 35 7.04 -19.16 40.68
C TRP A 35 7.49 -17.78 41.18
N TYR A 36 7.66 -17.68 42.49
CA TYR A 36 8.07 -16.45 43.14
C TYR A 36 9.59 -16.42 43.24
N ILE A 37 10.18 -15.38 42.67
CA ILE A 37 11.58 -15.02 42.88
C ILE A 37 11.64 -14.06 44.05
N GLU A 38 12.37 -14.42 45.10
CA GLU A 38 12.77 -13.46 46.12
C GLU A 38 13.72 -12.45 45.47
N THR A 39 13.42 -11.16 45.61
CA THR A 39 14.33 -10.12 45.12
C THR A 39 15.26 -9.69 46.23
N SER A 40 16.31 -8.94 45.90
CA SER A 40 17.18 -8.32 46.90
C SER A 40 16.49 -7.22 47.73
N SER A 41 15.18 -7.00 47.54
CA SER A 41 14.33 -5.97 48.17
C SER A 41 13.17 -6.56 49.00
N ASP A 42 12.17 -5.75 49.37
CA ASP A 42 11.07 -6.12 50.29
C ASP A 42 9.93 -6.93 49.65
N TYR A 43 10.03 -7.32 48.38
CA TYR A 43 8.94 -8.03 47.71
C TYR A 43 9.42 -9.07 46.70
N LYS A 44 8.54 -10.04 46.45
CA LYS A 44 8.77 -11.12 45.48
C LYS A 44 8.27 -10.71 44.10
N ILE A 45 8.95 -11.16 43.05
CA ILE A 45 8.49 -11.05 41.67
C ILE A 45 7.87 -12.38 41.28
N PHE A 46 6.68 -12.35 40.68
CA PHE A 46 6.05 -13.55 40.15
C PHE A 46 6.42 -13.73 38.69
N MET A 47 7.12 -14.82 38.38
CA MET A 47 7.52 -15.14 37.02
C MET A 47 6.46 -16.01 36.36
N VAL A 48 5.89 -15.53 35.26
CA VAL A 48 4.79 -16.21 34.55
C VAL A 48 5.38 -17.34 33.70
N HIS A 49 4.78 -18.54 33.82
CA HIS A 49 5.10 -19.67 32.95
C HIS A 49 4.86 -19.32 31.49
N GLU A 50 5.70 -19.88 30.60
CA GLU A 50 5.68 -19.52 29.19
C GLU A 50 4.32 -19.75 28.51
N GLU A 51 3.67 -20.84 28.88
CA GLU A 51 2.32 -21.22 28.44
C GLU A 51 1.28 -20.13 28.77
N ASP A 52 1.45 -19.45 29.90
CA ASP A 52 0.53 -18.43 30.40
C ASP A 52 0.89 -17.00 29.96
N ARG A 53 2.10 -16.77 29.41
CA ARG A 53 2.57 -15.43 28.98
C ARG A 53 1.75 -14.84 27.83
N LYS A 54 1.30 -15.68 26.89
CA LYS A 54 0.46 -15.22 25.76
C LYS A 54 -0.89 -14.70 26.24
N ASN A 55 -1.45 -15.34 27.26
CA ASN A 55 -2.72 -14.94 27.87
C ASN A 55 -2.54 -13.76 28.84
N ALA A 56 -1.42 -13.71 29.55
CA ALA A 56 -1.12 -12.65 30.50
C ALA A 56 -0.62 -11.35 29.83
N GLY A 57 -0.06 -11.44 28.63
CA GLY A 57 0.60 -10.32 27.94
C GLY A 57 1.89 -9.83 28.61
N VAL A 58 2.37 -10.51 29.65
CA VAL A 58 3.54 -10.11 30.45
C VAL A 58 4.43 -11.30 30.80
N LYS A 59 5.74 -11.05 30.94
CA LYS A 59 6.74 -12.07 31.32
C LYS A 59 6.83 -12.31 32.83
N TYR A 60 6.52 -11.28 33.63
CA TYR A 60 6.57 -11.29 35.09
C TYR A 60 5.60 -10.24 35.65
N LEU A 61 5.26 -10.39 36.93
CA LEU A 61 4.42 -9.46 37.69
C LEU A 61 5.21 -8.93 38.89
N SER A 62 5.12 -7.61 39.10
CA SER A 62 5.73 -6.91 40.23
C SER A 62 4.74 -5.90 40.82
N PRO A 63 4.84 -5.55 42.11
CA PRO A 63 3.98 -4.54 42.73
C PRO A 63 4.02 -3.21 41.98
N THR A 64 2.83 -2.67 41.70
CA THR A 64 2.64 -1.42 40.97
C THR A 64 3.43 -0.27 41.62
N GLY A 65 4.13 0.52 40.79
CA GLY A 65 4.89 1.69 41.23
C GLY A 65 6.26 1.40 41.85
N LYS A 66 6.64 0.12 42.06
CA LYS A 66 7.92 -0.23 42.69
C LYS A 66 9.07 -0.56 41.72
N GLY A 67 8.76 -0.73 40.42
CA GLY A 67 9.75 -1.04 39.38
C GLY A 67 10.32 -2.46 39.46
N LEU A 68 11.24 -2.80 38.55
CA LEU A 68 12.07 -4.00 38.71
C LEU A 68 13.18 -3.70 39.70
N GLN A 69 13.35 -4.60 40.66
CA GLN A 69 14.40 -4.49 41.67
C GLN A 69 15.60 -5.33 41.22
N PRO A 70 16.82 -4.93 41.65
CA PRO A 70 18.00 -5.74 41.41
C PRO A 70 17.80 -7.15 41.97
N PHE A 71 18.21 -8.14 41.19
CA PHE A 71 18.34 -9.51 41.65
C PHE A 71 19.81 -9.87 41.60
N PHE A 72 20.44 -9.80 42.78
CA PHE A 72 21.87 -9.91 42.93
C PHE A 72 22.25 -11.20 43.66
N LEU A 73 22.98 -12.07 42.97
CA LEU A 73 23.43 -13.38 43.47
C LEU A 73 24.95 -13.43 43.60
N MET A 74 25.44 -13.97 44.71
CA MET A 74 26.87 -14.19 44.97
C MET A 74 27.14 -15.66 45.35
N GLN A 75 28.19 -16.27 44.78
CA GLN A 75 28.45 -17.71 44.92
C GLN A 75 28.53 -18.20 46.38
N LYS A 76 29.09 -17.38 47.27
CA LYS A 76 29.27 -17.71 48.68
C LYS A 76 28.07 -17.36 49.56
N PHE A 77 27.20 -16.45 49.11
CA PHE A 77 26.20 -15.81 49.96
C PHE A 77 24.76 -15.99 49.45
N GLY A 78 24.57 -16.53 48.25
CA GLY A 78 23.27 -16.66 47.62
C GLY A 78 22.68 -15.29 47.25
N LEU A 79 21.38 -15.15 47.45
CA LEU A 79 20.65 -13.90 47.19
C LEU A 79 21.00 -12.83 48.23
N ILE A 80 21.52 -11.70 47.76
CA ILE A 80 21.88 -10.57 48.61
C ILE A 80 20.61 -9.81 48.99
N SER A 81 20.45 -9.51 50.28
CA SER A 81 19.36 -8.68 50.80
C SER A 81 19.86 -7.27 51.11
N LYS A 82 19.05 -6.25 50.80
CA LYS A 82 19.34 -4.84 51.11
C LYS A 82 19.71 -4.58 52.59
N ASN A 83 19.25 -5.43 53.52
CA ASN A 83 19.44 -5.25 54.96
C ASN A 83 20.69 -5.99 55.50
N ASN A 84 21.41 -6.75 54.67
CA ASN A 84 22.49 -7.63 55.12
C ASN A 84 23.69 -7.60 54.17
N ILE A 85 24.42 -6.47 54.15
CA ILE A 85 25.61 -6.27 53.32
C ILE A 85 26.83 -6.12 54.23
N SER A 86 27.76 -7.08 54.17
CA SER A 86 28.96 -7.11 54.99
C SER A 86 30.21 -6.67 54.21
N GLN A 87 31.27 -6.26 54.93
CA GLN A 87 32.58 -5.95 54.31
C GLN A 87 33.20 -7.17 53.62
N GLU A 88 32.92 -8.38 54.11
CA GLU A 88 33.35 -9.62 53.46
C GLU A 88 32.65 -9.82 52.11
N MET A 89 31.34 -9.51 52.02
CA MET A 89 30.61 -9.53 50.76
C MET A 89 31.21 -8.52 49.77
N LEU A 90 31.46 -7.28 50.22
CA LEU A 90 32.08 -6.24 49.37
C LEU A 90 33.47 -6.65 48.84
N GLY A 91 34.27 -7.34 49.65
CA GLY A 91 35.59 -7.85 49.23
C GLY A 91 35.56 -9.02 48.23
N ASN A 92 34.42 -9.70 48.05
CA ASN A 92 34.26 -10.78 47.06
C ASN A 92 33.68 -10.29 45.72
N LEU A 93 33.43 -8.97 45.55
CA LEU A 93 32.85 -8.36 44.35
C LEU A 93 33.82 -8.24 43.15
N GLU A 94 35.09 -8.62 43.29
CA GLU A 94 36.06 -8.51 42.20
C GLU A 94 35.78 -9.49 41.01
N LYS A 95 34.81 -10.41 41.16
CA LYS A 95 34.49 -11.49 40.19
C LYS A 95 33.14 -11.30 39.47
N ASP A 96 32.69 -10.05 39.31
CA ASP A 96 31.29 -9.77 39.01
C ASP A 96 30.97 -9.55 37.52
N GLY A 97 29.76 -9.92 37.11
CA GLY A 97 29.18 -9.62 35.80
C GLY A 97 27.74 -9.11 35.91
N LEU A 98 27.30 -8.30 34.95
CA LEU A 98 25.90 -7.91 34.78
C LEU A 98 25.25 -8.70 33.64
N ALA A 99 23.96 -8.98 33.76
CA ALA A 99 23.15 -9.50 32.66
C ALA A 99 21.75 -8.88 32.63
N GLU A 100 21.15 -8.87 31.44
CA GLU A 100 19.91 -8.14 31.17
C GLU A 100 18.71 -8.63 32.00
N GLY A 101 18.50 -9.95 32.01
CA GLY A 101 17.32 -10.59 32.58
C GLY A 101 17.64 -11.64 33.65
N PHE A 102 16.64 -11.95 34.49
CA PHE A 102 16.78 -12.90 35.59
C PHE A 102 17.22 -14.30 35.16
N LYS A 103 16.79 -14.75 33.97
CA LYS A 103 17.20 -16.07 33.44
C LYS A 103 18.69 -16.10 33.09
N GLY A 104 19.18 -15.09 32.37
CA GLY A 104 20.61 -14.95 32.08
C GLY A 104 21.45 -14.81 33.35
N VAL A 105 20.96 -14.08 34.36
CA VAL A 105 21.60 -14.00 35.69
C VAL A 105 21.70 -15.38 36.34
N LEU A 106 20.61 -16.16 36.39
CA LEU A 106 20.66 -17.52 36.96
C LEU A 106 21.62 -18.44 36.19
N ALA A 107 21.68 -18.32 34.85
CA ALA A 107 22.57 -19.12 34.03
C ALA A 107 24.05 -18.80 34.29
N LEU A 108 24.40 -17.50 34.35
CA LEU A 108 25.74 -17.06 34.70
C LEU A 108 26.12 -17.38 36.15
N TYR A 109 25.17 -17.29 37.08
CA TYR A 109 25.38 -17.76 38.45
C TYR A 109 25.70 -19.26 38.47
N GLY A 110 24.99 -20.06 37.68
CA GLY A 110 25.31 -21.48 37.50
C GLY A 110 26.74 -21.74 37.00
N ALA A 111 27.28 -20.83 36.20
CA ALA A 111 28.64 -20.91 35.67
C ALA A 111 29.74 -20.39 36.62
N GLY A 112 29.36 -19.94 37.82
CA GLY A 112 30.30 -19.51 38.87
C GLY A 112 30.51 -17.99 38.96
N PHE A 113 29.75 -17.17 38.24
CA PHE A 113 29.82 -15.72 38.36
C PHE A 113 29.01 -15.20 39.56
N ASN A 114 29.42 -14.06 40.12
CA ASN A 114 28.54 -13.21 40.91
C ASN A 114 27.82 -12.25 39.95
N VAL A 115 26.50 -12.14 40.04
CA VAL A 115 25.72 -11.53 38.96
C VAL A 115 24.49 -10.79 39.43
N CYS A 116 24.25 -9.63 38.80
CA CYS A 116 23.07 -8.80 39.05
C CYS A 116 22.24 -8.60 37.78
N SER A 117 20.92 -8.62 37.91
CA SER A 117 20.00 -8.24 36.82
C SER A 117 19.91 -6.72 36.70
N ILE A 118 19.81 -6.21 35.46
CA ILE A 118 19.57 -4.78 35.17
C ILE A 118 18.12 -4.46 34.78
N GLY A 119 17.23 -5.46 34.74
CA GLY A 119 15.81 -5.24 34.49
C GLY A 119 15.48 -4.80 33.06
N GLY A 120 16.23 -5.30 32.06
CA GLY A 120 16.13 -4.91 30.65
C GLY A 120 17.21 -3.89 30.22
N CYS A 121 17.43 -3.76 28.91
CA CYS A 121 18.48 -2.91 28.32
C CYS A 121 18.45 -1.43 28.75
N GLN A 122 17.29 -0.92 29.19
CA GLN A 122 17.13 0.47 29.66
C GLN A 122 17.10 0.60 31.20
N GLY A 123 17.05 -0.51 31.94
CA GLY A 123 16.91 -0.52 33.39
C GLY A 123 18.24 -0.41 34.17
N GLY A 124 19.37 -0.48 33.46
CA GLY A 124 20.72 -0.43 34.01
C GLY A 124 20.96 0.74 34.98
N PRO A 125 20.84 2.00 34.55
CA PRO A 125 21.10 3.17 35.40
C PRO A 125 20.32 3.17 36.73
N LYS A 126 19.03 2.83 36.67
CA LYS A 126 18.17 2.76 37.85
C LYS A 126 18.56 1.62 38.79
N THR A 127 18.99 0.49 38.23
CA THR A 127 19.51 -0.63 39.02
C THR A 127 20.80 -0.23 39.75
N LEU A 128 21.72 0.47 39.07
CA LEU A 128 22.95 0.97 39.67
C LEU A 128 22.66 1.96 40.82
N GLU A 129 21.69 2.84 40.64
CA GLU A 129 21.23 3.77 41.69
C GLU A 129 20.71 3.02 42.93
N ILE A 130 19.88 2.00 42.74
CA ILE A 130 19.35 1.18 43.84
C ILE A 130 20.48 0.47 44.58
N LEU A 131 21.44 -0.12 43.87
CA LEU A 131 22.57 -0.82 44.48
C LEU A 131 23.49 0.13 45.24
N ASN A 132 23.75 1.33 44.70
CA ASN A 132 24.48 2.38 45.41
C ASN A 132 23.77 2.80 46.71
N ASN A 133 22.45 2.92 46.69
CA ASN A 133 21.65 3.23 47.88
C ASN A 133 21.69 2.10 48.93
N TRP A 134 21.99 0.87 48.54
CA TRP A 134 22.24 -0.24 49.46
C TRP A 134 23.68 -0.27 49.99
N GLY A 135 24.53 0.67 49.57
CA GLY A 135 25.94 0.72 49.97
C GLY A 135 26.83 -0.21 49.15
N ILE A 136 26.38 -0.68 47.98
CA ILE A 136 27.18 -1.47 47.04
C ILE A 136 27.64 -0.54 45.92
N PRO A 137 28.91 -0.06 45.92
CA PRO A 137 29.41 0.86 44.90
C PRO A 137 29.75 0.08 43.63
N VAL A 138 28.72 -0.43 42.98
CA VAL A 138 28.80 -1.38 41.87
C VAL A 138 29.58 -0.86 40.67
N THR A 139 29.62 0.45 40.45
CA THR A 139 30.41 1.10 39.40
C THR A 139 31.92 0.87 39.54
N LYS A 140 32.41 0.51 40.73
CA LYS A 140 33.82 0.17 40.99
C LYS A 140 34.16 -1.30 40.78
N TYR A 141 33.17 -2.18 40.80
CA TYR A 141 33.38 -3.64 40.86
C TYR A 141 32.81 -4.38 39.66
N ILE A 142 31.83 -3.81 38.96
CA ILE A 142 31.32 -4.37 37.72
C ILE A 142 32.35 -4.19 36.62
N ASN A 143 32.92 -5.30 36.16
CA ASN A 143 33.90 -5.33 35.09
C ASN A 143 33.42 -6.07 33.82
N LYS A 144 32.25 -6.71 33.84
CA LYS A 144 31.68 -7.45 32.70
C LYS A 144 30.19 -7.18 32.55
N VAL A 145 29.74 -6.98 31.31
CA VAL A 145 28.33 -6.89 30.93
C VAL A 145 28.07 -7.92 29.83
N PHE A 146 27.15 -8.85 30.08
CA PHE A 146 26.71 -9.84 29.10
C PHE A 146 25.39 -9.38 28.49
N ALA A 147 25.44 -9.01 27.20
CA ALA A 147 24.28 -8.54 26.45
C ALA A 147 23.70 -9.63 25.55
N ASP A 148 22.39 -9.53 25.31
CA ASP A 148 21.68 -10.34 24.33
C ASP A 148 22.16 -9.98 22.91
N THR A 149 22.09 -10.94 21.98
CA THR A 149 22.60 -10.75 20.60
C THR A 149 21.89 -9.64 19.83
N ASP A 150 20.67 -9.27 20.20
CA ASP A 150 19.90 -8.26 19.47
C ASP A 150 20.44 -6.83 19.61
N ILE A 151 21.42 -6.60 20.49
CA ILE A 151 22.23 -5.38 20.49
C ILE A 151 22.90 -5.10 19.13
N VAL A 152 23.22 -6.16 18.37
CA VAL A 152 23.85 -6.04 17.05
C VAL A 152 22.89 -5.50 15.99
N THR A 153 21.58 -5.68 16.16
CA THR A 153 20.56 -5.34 15.15
C THR A 153 19.57 -4.27 15.59
N ASN A 154 19.50 -3.97 16.90
CA ASN A 154 18.53 -3.04 17.47
C ASN A 154 19.20 -1.78 18.06
N PRO A 155 19.05 -0.61 17.42
CA PRO A 155 19.63 0.65 17.89
C PRO A 155 19.16 1.09 19.28
N GLN A 156 17.92 0.77 19.67
CA GLN A 156 17.39 1.13 20.99
C GLN A 156 18.04 0.31 22.10
N VAL A 157 18.34 -0.97 21.83
CA VAL A 157 19.06 -1.83 22.76
C VAL A 157 20.49 -1.34 22.92
N ALA A 158 21.19 -1.05 21.81
CA ALA A 158 22.54 -0.49 21.84
C ALA A 158 22.62 0.82 22.65
N SER A 159 21.68 1.74 22.46
CA SER A 159 21.62 3.00 23.23
C SER A 159 21.44 2.77 24.75
N GLY A 160 20.65 1.78 25.15
CA GLY A 160 20.48 1.41 26.55
C GLY A 160 21.78 0.92 27.19
N TYR A 161 22.48 0.01 26.50
CA TYR A 161 23.78 -0.49 26.94
C TYR A 161 24.87 0.59 26.96
N ARG A 162 24.84 1.57 26.04
CA ARG A 162 25.75 2.72 26.08
C ARG A 162 25.60 3.50 27.37
N THR A 163 24.37 3.83 27.73
CA THR A 163 24.07 4.57 28.96
C THR A 163 24.57 3.83 30.20
N LEU A 164 24.48 2.49 30.21
CA LEU A 164 25.02 1.65 31.27
C LEU A 164 26.56 1.69 31.32
N LEU A 165 27.21 1.53 30.17
CA LEU A 165 28.68 1.51 30.06
C LEU A 165 29.32 2.87 30.39
N GLU A 166 28.64 3.98 30.14
CA GLU A 166 29.09 5.32 30.55
C GLU A 166 29.16 5.46 32.08
N GLN A 167 28.26 4.80 32.81
CA GLN A 167 28.26 4.78 34.29
C GLN A 167 29.22 3.73 34.87
N CYS A 168 29.53 2.69 34.09
CA CYS A 168 30.45 1.61 34.44
C CYS A 168 31.61 1.54 33.43
N SER A 169 32.42 2.61 33.33
CA SER A 169 33.44 2.75 32.29
C SER A 169 34.55 1.69 32.31
N ALA A 170 34.72 0.99 33.43
CA ALA A 170 35.66 -0.13 33.55
C ALA A 170 35.09 -1.46 33.03
N ALA A 171 33.80 -1.52 32.70
CA ALA A 171 33.13 -2.74 32.30
C ALA A 171 33.33 -3.05 30.81
N GLU A 172 33.59 -4.32 30.51
CA GLU A 172 33.70 -4.83 29.16
C GLU A 172 32.38 -5.46 28.72
N LEU A 173 31.96 -5.17 27.48
CA LEU A 173 30.73 -5.69 26.89
C LEU A 173 31.01 -7.00 26.14
N PHE A 174 30.28 -8.05 26.50
CA PHE A 174 30.36 -9.39 25.91
C PHE A 174 29.05 -9.77 25.26
N VAL A 175 29.14 -10.29 24.03
CA VAL A 175 28.00 -10.78 23.26
C VAL A 175 28.33 -12.19 22.75
N PHE A 176 27.35 -13.09 22.80
CA PHE A 176 27.49 -14.40 22.16
C PHE A 176 27.36 -14.24 20.64
N PRO A 177 28.37 -14.63 19.84
CA PRO A 177 28.27 -14.59 18.39
C PRO A 177 27.21 -15.61 17.96
N PRO A 178 26.11 -15.19 17.30
CA PRO A 178 25.07 -16.12 16.92
C PRO A 178 25.62 -17.12 15.89
N PRO A 179 25.20 -18.39 15.92
CA PRO A 179 25.61 -19.38 14.94
C PRO A 179 25.17 -18.99 13.52
N GLU A 180 24.01 -18.35 13.39
CA GLU A 180 23.48 -17.77 12.14
C GLU A 180 23.01 -16.34 12.39
N ILE A 181 23.25 -15.40 11.47
CA ILE A 181 22.78 -14.01 11.63
C ILE A 181 21.27 -13.91 11.34
N ILE A 182 20.78 -14.73 10.41
CA ILE A 182 19.39 -14.76 9.95
C ILE A 182 18.91 -16.21 9.97
N SER A 183 17.78 -16.45 10.61
CA SER A 183 17.10 -17.73 10.66
C SER A 183 15.76 -17.67 9.91
N ILE A 184 15.28 -18.82 9.46
CA ILE A 184 14.02 -18.97 8.71
C ILE A 184 13.06 -19.80 9.55
N SER A 185 11.83 -19.32 9.74
CA SER A 185 10.78 -20.06 10.45
C SER A 185 10.22 -21.19 9.58
N ASP A 186 9.50 -22.12 10.20
CA ASP A 186 8.74 -23.16 9.48
C ASP A 186 7.70 -22.57 8.50
N THR A 187 7.30 -21.31 8.68
CA THR A 187 6.37 -20.56 7.81
C THR A 187 7.09 -19.79 6.70
N GLY A 188 8.43 -19.83 6.65
CA GLY A 188 9.25 -19.11 5.68
C GLY A 188 9.59 -17.67 6.07
N ASP A 189 9.27 -17.25 7.28
CA ASP A 189 9.57 -15.90 7.77
C ASP A 189 11.03 -15.78 8.17
N LEU A 190 11.69 -14.72 7.71
CA LEU A 190 13.07 -14.39 8.04
C LEU A 190 13.12 -13.58 9.34
N PHE A 191 13.98 -13.96 10.28
CA PHE A 191 14.22 -13.20 11.50
C PHE A 191 15.70 -13.20 11.87
N PHE A 192 16.16 -12.14 12.54
CA PHE A 192 17.51 -12.09 13.11
C PHE A 192 17.58 -13.00 14.33
N ASP A 193 18.63 -13.80 14.42
CA ASP A 193 18.83 -14.69 15.57
C ASP A 193 19.02 -13.87 16.86
N LYS A 194 18.39 -14.35 17.93
CA LYS A 194 18.39 -13.72 19.25
C LYS A 194 18.74 -14.76 20.28
N SER A 195 19.91 -14.63 20.89
CA SER A 195 20.34 -15.50 21.97
C SER A 195 20.68 -14.66 23.20
N SER A 196 20.17 -15.12 24.34
CA SER A 196 20.43 -14.61 25.68
C SER A 196 21.32 -15.61 26.44
N PRO A 197 21.97 -15.22 27.56
CA PRO A 197 22.86 -16.13 28.29
C PRO A 197 22.24 -17.47 28.68
N ASP A 198 20.93 -17.54 28.93
CA ASP A 198 20.23 -18.78 29.22
C ASP A 198 20.06 -19.73 28.01
N ASP A 199 20.20 -19.23 26.78
CA ASP A 199 20.05 -20.05 25.57
C ASP A 199 21.32 -20.85 25.23
N TRP A 200 22.51 -20.30 25.52
CA TRP A 200 23.80 -20.87 25.09
C TRP A 200 24.67 -21.42 26.23
N LEU A 201 24.33 -21.15 27.50
CA LEU A 201 24.99 -21.75 28.67
C LEU A 201 24.45 -23.15 28.98
N GLN A 202 25.37 -24.07 29.30
CA GLN A 202 25.09 -25.47 29.58
C GLN A 202 25.47 -25.85 31.02
N ASN A 203 24.91 -26.96 31.50
CA ASN A 203 25.21 -27.45 32.85
C ASN A 203 26.69 -27.83 32.99
N GLY A 204 27.36 -27.28 34.00
CA GLY A 204 28.78 -27.52 34.25
C GLY A 204 29.74 -26.61 33.47
N ASP A 205 29.22 -25.67 32.67
CA ASP A 205 30.04 -24.58 32.14
C ASP A 205 30.68 -23.82 33.31
N THR A 206 31.98 -23.51 33.20
CA THR A 206 32.70 -22.66 34.16
C THR A 206 32.80 -21.23 33.64
N MET A 207 33.27 -20.31 34.48
CA MET A 207 33.58 -18.93 34.06
C MET A 207 34.54 -18.91 32.85
N GLU A 208 35.53 -19.79 32.83
CA GLU A 208 36.51 -19.88 31.72
C GLU A 208 35.85 -20.31 30.42
N ILE A 209 35.01 -21.35 30.45
CA ILE A 209 34.27 -21.84 29.28
C ILE A 209 33.30 -20.75 28.79
N THR A 210 32.63 -20.07 29.71
CA THR A 210 31.70 -18.97 29.39
C THR A 210 32.41 -17.85 28.63
N LEU A 211 33.59 -17.43 29.10
CA LEU A 211 34.38 -16.38 28.45
C LEU A 211 34.95 -16.80 27.07
N GLN A 212 35.11 -18.10 26.82
CA GLN A 212 35.50 -18.61 25.49
C GLN A 212 34.35 -18.57 24.48
N LYS A 213 33.09 -18.70 24.93
CA LYS A 213 31.90 -18.69 24.07
C LYS A 213 31.54 -17.29 23.58
N VAL A 214 31.80 -16.26 24.37
CA VAL A 214 31.45 -14.87 24.04
C VAL A 214 32.59 -14.12 23.37
N LYS A 215 32.27 -13.00 22.71
CA LYS A 215 33.24 -12.04 22.19
C LYS A 215 33.06 -10.70 22.86
N LYS A 216 34.20 -10.05 23.17
CA LYS A 216 34.21 -8.64 23.57
C LYS A 216 33.84 -7.77 22.36
N VAL A 217 32.88 -6.87 22.52
CA VAL A 217 32.39 -6.01 21.42
C VAL A 217 32.52 -4.55 21.80
N ASN A 218 32.88 -3.71 20.84
CA ASN A 218 32.92 -2.25 21.00
C ASN A 218 31.55 -1.66 20.61
N ILE A 219 30.90 -0.98 21.54
CA ILE A 219 29.58 -0.37 21.35
C ILE A 219 29.59 0.77 20.31
N ASP A 220 30.70 1.51 20.18
CA ASP A 220 30.85 2.55 19.15
C ASP A 220 30.84 1.93 17.74
N SER A 221 31.44 0.76 17.57
CA SER A 221 31.41 0.02 16.30
C SER A 221 30.01 -0.45 15.93
N ILE A 222 29.21 -0.89 16.91
CA ILE A 222 27.81 -1.30 16.71
C ILE A 222 26.98 -0.12 16.22
N GLU A 223 27.06 1.03 16.89
CA GLU A 223 26.28 2.21 16.51
C GLU A 223 26.69 2.77 15.15
N THR A 224 27.99 2.78 14.85
CA THR A 224 28.50 3.15 13.52
C THR A 224 27.92 2.24 12.43
N PHE A 225 27.81 0.94 12.71
CA PHE A 225 27.18 -0.02 11.80
C PHE A 225 25.68 0.28 11.59
N HIS A 226 24.93 0.56 12.66
CA HIS A 226 23.50 0.94 12.58
C HIS A 226 23.28 2.22 11.75
N GLN A 227 24.12 3.24 11.95
CA GLN A 227 24.04 4.50 11.21
C GLN A 227 24.32 4.30 9.71
N ASN A 228 25.38 3.56 9.38
CA ASN A 228 25.75 3.29 7.98
C ASN A 228 24.68 2.50 7.22
N PHE A 229 23.99 1.57 7.90
CA PHE A 229 22.89 0.81 7.32
C PHE A 229 21.69 1.71 7.03
N SER A 230 21.34 2.59 7.96
CA SER A 230 20.21 3.53 7.85
C SER A 230 20.39 4.53 6.69
N VAL A 231 21.58 5.13 6.56
CA VAL A 231 21.89 6.13 5.51
C VAL A 231 21.78 5.52 4.09
N LYS A 232 22.19 4.26 3.91
CA LYS A 232 22.12 3.58 2.60
C LYS A 232 20.68 3.32 2.14
N ILE A 233 19.76 3.04 3.07
CA ILE A 233 18.34 2.84 2.76
C ILE A 233 17.71 4.17 2.34
N GLN A 234 17.97 5.24 3.08
CA GLN A 234 17.36 6.55 2.86
C GLN A 234 17.75 7.18 1.50
N ARG A 235 19.01 7.05 1.08
CA ARG A 235 19.49 7.54 -0.24
C ARG A 235 18.83 6.85 -1.44
N LYS A 236 18.39 5.59 -1.30
CA LYS A 236 17.69 4.85 -2.36
C LYS A 236 16.21 5.24 -2.45
N THR A 237 15.58 5.62 -1.34
CA THR A 237 14.18 6.04 -1.31
C THR A 237 13.98 7.47 -1.81
N ASP A 238 14.87 8.40 -1.45
CA ASP A 238 14.70 9.82 -1.81
C ASP A 238 14.88 10.12 -3.30
N SER A 239 15.81 9.42 -3.97
CA SER A 239 16.04 9.58 -5.42
C SER A 239 14.83 9.08 -6.24
N LYS A 240 14.27 7.93 -5.87
CA LYS A 240 13.08 7.35 -6.52
C LYS A 240 11.83 8.22 -6.28
N TYR A 241 11.68 8.77 -5.09
CA TYR A 241 10.56 9.68 -4.77
C TYR A 241 10.62 10.96 -5.60
N THR A 242 11.81 11.55 -5.76
CA THR A 242 12.00 12.80 -6.51
C THR A 242 11.65 12.65 -7.99
N VAL A 243 12.09 11.56 -8.64
CA VAL A 243 11.78 11.28 -10.05
C VAL A 243 10.27 11.06 -10.27
N ASN A 244 9.61 10.27 -9.42
CA ASN A 244 8.17 10.02 -9.53
C ASN A 244 7.34 11.31 -9.34
N LYS A 245 7.79 12.22 -8.48
CA LYS A 245 7.14 13.53 -8.30
C LYS A 245 7.20 14.37 -9.57
N GLN A 246 8.37 14.45 -10.21
CA GLN A 246 8.55 15.18 -11.47
C GLN A 246 7.68 14.63 -12.59
N ILE A 247 7.66 13.29 -12.75
CA ILE A 247 6.80 12.61 -13.72
C ILE A 247 5.33 12.96 -13.48
N THR A 248 4.88 12.89 -12.22
CA THR A 248 3.49 13.18 -11.85
C THR A 248 3.09 14.63 -12.16
N GLU A 249 3.98 15.59 -11.89
CA GLU A 249 3.74 17.01 -12.15
C GLU A 249 3.69 17.29 -13.66
N TRP A 250 4.59 16.70 -14.44
CA TRP A 250 4.57 16.82 -15.89
C TRP A 250 3.31 16.20 -16.49
N LEU A 251 2.94 14.97 -16.10
CA LEU A 251 1.70 14.33 -16.58
C LEU A 251 0.45 15.15 -16.23
N ARG A 252 0.42 15.79 -15.07
CA ARG A 252 -0.69 16.69 -14.70
C ARG A 252 -0.77 17.88 -15.65
N SER A 253 0.36 18.50 -15.99
CA SER A 253 0.40 19.60 -16.95
C SER A 253 0.00 19.12 -18.34
N PHE A 254 0.51 17.97 -18.77
CA PHE A 254 0.20 17.38 -20.06
C PHE A 254 -1.29 17.07 -20.19
N PHE A 255 -1.92 16.45 -19.19
CA PHE A 255 -3.32 16.06 -19.24
C PHE A 255 -4.33 17.11 -18.77
N GLN A 256 -3.89 18.33 -18.43
CA GLN A 256 -4.73 19.34 -17.79
C GLN A 256 -6.06 19.56 -18.53
N ASN A 257 -7.18 19.15 -17.92
CA ASN A 257 -8.54 19.20 -18.49
C ASN A 257 -8.73 18.45 -19.83
N ARG A 258 -7.79 17.59 -20.21
CA ARG A 258 -7.77 16.84 -21.48
C ARG A 258 -7.86 15.33 -21.32
N LEU A 259 -7.90 14.80 -20.09
CA LEU A 259 -8.00 13.36 -19.85
C LEU A 259 -9.10 13.04 -18.84
N ILE A 260 -9.92 12.05 -19.19
CA ILE A 260 -10.90 11.40 -18.31
C ILE A 260 -10.67 9.89 -18.42
N TYR A 261 -10.58 9.20 -17.29
CA TYR A 261 -10.53 7.75 -17.23
C TYR A 261 -11.81 7.20 -16.60
N ILE A 262 -12.43 6.21 -17.23
CA ILE A 262 -13.62 5.53 -16.72
C ILE A 262 -13.21 4.11 -16.34
N SER A 263 -13.18 3.81 -15.04
CA SER A 263 -12.75 2.49 -14.56
C SER A 263 -13.70 1.36 -14.95
N GLU A 264 -14.99 1.66 -15.00
CA GLU A 264 -16.07 0.70 -15.24
C GLU A 264 -16.01 0.14 -16.66
N THR A 265 -15.50 0.92 -17.62
CA THR A 265 -15.32 0.50 -19.02
C THR A 265 -13.85 0.35 -19.41
N ASN A 266 -12.92 0.67 -18.52
CA ASN A 266 -11.47 0.72 -18.78
C ASN A 266 -11.11 1.58 -20.01
N GLN A 267 -11.83 2.69 -20.23
CA GLN A 267 -11.63 3.59 -21.37
C GLN A 267 -11.02 4.92 -20.93
N TYR A 268 -10.10 5.44 -21.75
CA TYR A 268 -9.55 6.78 -21.60
C TYR A 268 -10.19 7.70 -22.63
N TYR A 269 -10.79 8.80 -22.20
CA TYR A 269 -11.25 9.86 -23.09
C TYR A 269 -10.21 10.97 -23.07
N PHE A 270 -9.60 11.23 -24.21
CA PHE A 270 -8.57 12.25 -24.37
C PHE A 270 -9.02 13.31 -25.38
N TYR A 271 -8.83 14.58 -25.03
CA TYR A 271 -9.10 15.69 -25.93
C TYR A 271 -7.92 15.87 -26.89
N ILE A 272 -8.13 15.52 -28.15
CA ILE A 272 -7.08 15.55 -29.18
C ILE A 272 -6.98 16.93 -29.83
N ASP A 273 -5.83 17.19 -30.46
CA ASP A 273 -5.49 18.51 -31.00
C ASP A 273 -6.41 18.99 -32.13
N THR A 274 -7.15 18.08 -32.77
CA THR A 274 -8.16 18.42 -33.78
C THR A 274 -9.42 19.06 -33.19
N GLY A 275 -9.62 19.03 -31.86
CA GLY A 275 -10.67 19.79 -31.18
C GLY A 275 -11.86 18.98 -30.66
N TYR A 276 -11.70 17.67 -30.44
CA TYR A 276 -12.76 16.83 -29.87
C TYR A 276 -12.22 15.77 -28.91
N TRP A 277 -13.10 15.18 -28.12
CA TRP A 277 -12.82 14.08 -27.21
C TRP A 277 -12.93 12.73 -27.91
N GLU A 278 -11.87 11.94 -27.81
CA GLU A 278 -11.77 10.62 -28.42
C GLU A 278 -11.56 9.54 -27.35
N ALA A 279 -12.21 8.39 -27.51
CA ALA A 279 -11.97 7.22 -26.68
C ALA A 279 -10.70 6.49 -27.17
N LEU A 280 -9.70 6.38 -26.31
CA LEU A 280 -8.41 5.76 -26.57
C LEU A 280 -8.19 4.54 -25.67
N THR A 281 -7.45 3.58 -26.20
CA THR A 281 -6.84 2.51 -25.39
C THR A 281 -5.68 3.07 -24.58
N PHE A 282 -5.30 2.38 -23.50
CA PHE A 282 -4.09 2.72 -22.75
C PHE A 282 -2.87 2.81 -23.67
N LYS A 283 -2.70 1.84 -24.57
CA LYS A 283 -1.59 1.82 -25.54
C LYS A 283 -1.54 3.10 -26.37
N THR A 284 -2.66 3.47 -27.01
CA THR A 284 -2.72 4.67 -27.87
C THR A 284 -2.52 5.96 -27.09
N LEU A 285 -3.07 6.05 -25.87
CA LEU A 285 -2.82 7.19 -24.98
C LEU A 285 -1.34 7.26 -24.60
N PHE A 286 -0.75 6.12 -24.25
CA PHE A 286 0.63 6.04 -23.80
C PHE A 286 1.62 6.34 -24.92
N ASP A 287 1.35 5.92 -26.16
CA ASP A 287 2.14 6.30 -27.33
C ASP A 287 2.19 7.83 -27.50
N ARG A 288 1.07 8.54 -27.22
CA ARG A 288 1.04 10.01 -27.24
C ARG A 288 1.85 10.62 -26.10
N VAL A 289 1.81 10.02 -24.91
CA VAL A 289 2.64 10.45 -23.77
C VAL A 289 4.12 10.31 -24.11
N LEU A 290 4.52 9.17 -24.68
CA LEU A 290 5.91 8.91 -25.08
C LEU A 290 6.36 9.87 -26.17
N ALA A 291 5.51 10.14 -27.17
CA ALA A 291 5.83 11.09 -28.25
C ALA A 291 5.99 12.53 -27.75
N ALA A 292 5.32 12.90 -26.65
CA ALA A 292 5.40 14.25 -26.06
C ALA A 292 6.45 14.37 -24.94
N CYS A 293 7.01 13.25 -24.46
CA CYS A 293 7.96 13.24 -23.37
C CYS A 293 9.38 13.50 -23.89
N GLU A 294 9.94 14.66 -23.54
CA GLU A 294 11.31 15.05 -23.91
C GLU A 294 12.38 14.60 -22.88
N SER A 295 11.96 13.97 -21.78
CA SER A 295 12.85 13.54 -20.69
C SER A 295 13.33 12.09 -20.85
N ASP A 296 14.51 11.78 -20.30
CA ASP A 296 15.10 10.42 -20.22
C ASP A 296 14.43 9.50 -19.17
N TRP A 297 13.17 9.76 -18.80
CA TRP A 297 12.46 8.93 -17.83
C TRP A 297 12.22 7.53 -18.39
N THR A 298 12.31 6.52 -17.52
CA THR A 298 12.11 5.13 -17.94
C THR A 298 10.65 4.87 -18.30
N TYR A 299 10.43 4.01 -19.30
CA TYR A 299 9.10 3.55 -19.71
C TYR A 299 8.24 3.12 -18.51
N SER A 300 8.80 2.31 -17.60
CA SER A 300 8.11 1.78 -16.42
C SER A 300 7.69 2.87 -15.41
N ALA A 301 8.47 3.95 -15.30
CA ALA A 301 8.17 5.05 -14.37
C ALA A 301 7.02 5.91 -14.93
N LEU A 302 7.01 6.15 -16.24
CA LEU A 302 5.90 6.80 -16.94
C LEU A 302 4.63 5.96 -16.89
N GLU A 303 4.72 4.68 -17.27
CA GLU A 303 3.58 3.75 -17.35
C GLU A 303 2.83 3.66 -16.03
N SER A 304 3.55 3.47 -14.92
CA SER A 304 2.97 3.39 -13.57
C SER A 304 2.35 4.71 -13.08
N SER A 305 2.75 5.85 -13.63
CA SER A 305 2.28 7.18 -13.20
C SER A 305 1.06 7.68 -14.00
N VAL A 306 0.86 7.19 -15.23
CA VAL A 306 -0.31 7.53 -16.07
C VAL A 306 -1.60 6.91 -15.53
N VAL A 307 -1.50 5.72 -14.92
CA VAL A 307 -2.65 4.98 -14.35
C VAL A 307 -2.95 5.49 -12.94
N GLY A 308 -3.41 6.74 -12.84
CA GLY A 308 -3.73 7.38 -11.55
C GLY A 308 -5.24 7.55 -11.32
N PRO A 309 -5.78 7.30 -10.11
CA PRO A 309 -7.18 7.57 -9.76
C PRO A 309 -7.58 9.05 -9.88
N LYS A 310 -6.63 9.94 -10.16
CA LYS A 310 -6.84 11.38 -10.28
C LYS A 310 -7.60 11.79 -11.55
N PHE A 311 -7.53 10.98 -12.60
CA PHE A 311 -8.30 11.20 -13.84
C PHE A 311 -9.61 10.41 -13.84
N LEU A 312 -9.86 9.65 -12.78
CA LEU A 312 -11.03 8.81 -12.66
C LEU A 312 -12.29 9.65 -12.61
N LYS A 313 -13.27 9.28 -13.43
CA LYS A 313 -14.62 9.82 -13.37
C LYS A 313 -15.60 8.65 -13.44
N PRO A 314 -16.57 8.56 -12.51
CA PRO A 314 -17.62 7.54 -12.60
C PRO A 314 -18.31 7.60 -13.96
N LEU A 315 -18.71 6.45 -14.49
CA LEU A 315 -19.33 6.34 -15.82
C LEU A 315 -20.53 7.29 -15.96
N LYS A 316 -21.40 7.37 -14.95
CA LYS A 316 -22.58 8.26 -14.93
C LYS A 316 -22.20 9.73 -15.05
N ASP A 317 -21.14 10.14 -14.36
CA ASP A 317 -20.67 11.52 -14.36
C ASP A 317 -19.97 11.90 -15.67
N ALA A 318 -19.29 10.93 -16.30
CA ALA A 318 -18.73 11.12 -17.63
C ALA A 318 -19.86 11.23 -18.67
N GLN A 319 -20.85 10.32 -18.64
CA GLN A 319 -22.01 10.35 -19.54
C GLN A 319 -22.71 11.71 -19.52
N LYS A 320 -22.97 12.27 -18.34
CA LYS A 320 -23.60 13.58 -18.18
C LYS A 320 -22.84 14.73 -18.86
N LEU A 321 -21.51 14.69 -18.91
CA LEU A 321 -20.72 15.72 -19.60
C LEU A 321 -20.96 15.68 -21.12
N PHE A 322 -20.94 14.47 -21.68
CA PHE A 322 -21.12 14.22 -23.10
C PHE A 322 -22.59 14.21 -23.54
N GLU A 323 -23.54 14.40 -22.61
CA GLU A 323 -24.97 14.54 -22.90
C GLU A 323 -25.36 15.97 -23.30
N THR A 324 -24.46 16.93 -23.18
CA THR A 324 -24.71 18.34 -23.52
C THR A 324 -25.15 18.49 -24.98
N ARG A 325 -26.45 18.77 -25.19
CA ARG A 325 -27.08 18.78 -26.53
C ARG A 325 -27.01 20.10 -27.27
N LYS A 326 -26.52 21.17 -26.61
CA LYS A 326 -26.55 22.51 -27.20
C LYS A 326 -25.37 22.80 -28.14
N TYR A 327 -24.35 21.96 -28.17
CA TYR A 327 -23.15 22.17 -28.97
C TYR A 327 -23.05 21.20 -30.13
N ILE A 328 -22.72 21.71 -31.31
CA ILE A 328 -22.43 20.91 -32.51
C ILE A 328 -21.01 21.21 -32.99
N GLY A 329 -20.19 20.17 -33.11
CA GLY A 329 -18.81 20.29 -33.59
C GLY A 329 -18.72 20.33 -35.12
N PHE A 330 -18.02 21.34 -35.65
CA PHE A 330 -17.67 21.49 -37.07
C PHE A 330 -16.14 21.59 -37.24
N LYS A 331 -15.63 21.52 -38.46
CA LYS A 331 -14.17 21.69 -38.70
C LYS A 331 -13.63 23.03 -38.21
N ASN A 332 -14.41 24.10 -38.36
CA ASN A 332 -14.01 25.48 -38.02
C ASN A 332 -14.44 25.96 -36.63
N GLY A 333 -15.06 25.12 -35.80
CA GLY A 333 -15.45 25.49 -34.44
C GLY A 333 -16.61 24.69 -33.89
N VAL A 334 -17.15 25.15 -32.77
CA VAL A 334 -18.30 24.57 -32.07
C VAL A 334 -19.47 25.54 -32.16
N TRP A 335 -20.57 25.13 -32.77
CA TRP A 335 -21.80 25.92 -32.84
C TRP A 335 -22.61 25.76 -31.55
N ASP A 336 -22.90 26.86 -30.86
CA ASP A 336 -23.86 26.90 -29.75
C ASP A 336 -25.27 27.17 -30.29
N LEU A 337 -26.17 26.21 -30.11
CA LEU A 337 -27.56 26.27 -30.55
C LEU A 337 -28.40 27.30 -29.77
N GLU A 338 -28.05 27.58 -28.51
CA GLU A 338 -28.78 28.52 -27.66
C GLU A 338 -28.37 29.96 -28.00
N ASP A 339 -27.06 30.22 -28.00
CA ASP A 339 -26.51 31.55 -28.25
C ASP A 339 -26.43 31.89 -29.75
N GLN A 340 -26.59 30.88 -30.62
CA GLN A 340 -26.45 31.00 -32.08
C GLN A 340 -25.12 31.65 -32.48
N THR A 341 -24.03 31.14 -31.91
CA THR A 341 -22.68 31.63 -32.19
C THR A 341 -21.71 30.49 -32.45
N LEU A 342 -20.72 30.76 -33.30
CA LEU A 342 -19.61 29.84 -33.56
C LEU A 342 -18.46 30.15 -32.60
N LEU A 343 -18.17 29.17 -31.73
CA LEU A 343 -17.12 29.23 -30.72
C LEU A 343 -15.86 28.50 -31.21
N ALA A 344 -14.70 28.89 -30.68
CA ALA A 344 -13.46 28.13 -30.90
C ALA A 344 -13.55 26.75 -30.22
N HIS A 345 -12.77 25.78 -30.72
CA HIS A 345 -12.68 24.45 -30.11
C HIS A 345 -12.14 24.54 -28.68
N ASP A 346 -12.84 23.91 -27.73
CA ASP A 346 -12.45 23.89 -26.32
C ASP A 346 -12.92 22.58 -25.64
N PRO A 347 -12.07 21.92 -24.83
CA PRO A 347 -12.44 20.69 -24.12
C PRO A 347 -13.67 20.84 -23.23
N LYS A 348 -14.00 22.03 -22.74
CA LYS A 348 -15.16 22.27 -21.85
C LYS A 348 -16.51 22.02 -22.51
N TYR A 349 -16.57 21.96 -23.84
CA TYR A 349 -17.81 21.70 -24.58
C TYR A 349 -18.12 20.22 -24.74
N TYR A 350 -17.20 19.32 -24.37
CA TYR A 350 -17.39 17.87 -24.40
C TYR A 350 -17.89 17.32 -25.74
N ILE A 351 -17.43 17.92 -26.84
CA ILE A 351 -17.71 17.44 -28.19
C ILE A 351 -16.97 16.13 -28.44
N GLY A 352 -17.69 15.06 -28.77
CA GLY A 352 -17.09 13.74 -29.02
C GLY A 352 -16.87 13.40 -30.50
N GLY A 353 -16.86 14.39 -31.38
CA GLY A 353 -16.59 14.25 -32.81
C GLY A 353 -16.97 15.52 -33.58
N LEU A 354 -16.30 15.76 -34.70
CA LEU A 354 -16.56 16.92 -35.56
C LEU A 354 -17.23 16.49 -36.87
N LEU A 355 -18.22 17.26 -37.32
CA LEU A 355 -18.73 17.14 -38.67
C LEU A 355 -17.64 17.52 -39.67
N PRO A 356 -17.54 16.83 -40.82
CA PRO A 356 -16.47 17.04 -41.79
C PRO A 356 -16.65 18.33 -42.63
N PHE A 357 -17.51 19.25 -42.18
CA PHE A 357 -17.87 20.49 -42.85
C PHE A 357 -17.53 21.70 -41.98
N ASN A 358 -17.36 22.85 -42.61
CA ASN A 358 -17.32 24.13 -41.89
C ASN A 358 -18.76 24.61 -41.66
N PHE A 359 -19.03 25.15 -40.47
CA PHE A 359 -20.26 25.88 -40.23
C PHE A 359 -20.29 27.14 -41.11
N VAL A 360 -21.42 27.36 -41.75
CA VAL A 360 -21.74 28.57 -42.52
C VAL A 360 -23.08 29.07 -42.02
N GLN A 361 -23.13 30.34 -41.62
CA GLN A 361 -24.38 30.98 -41.23
C GLN A 361 -25.17 31.32 -42.48
N GLU A 362 -26.39 30.78 -42.58
CA GLU A 362 -27.31 30.99 -43.70
C GLU A 362 -28.50 31.84 -43.23
N GLU A 363 -28.81 32.90 -43.96
CA GLU A 363 -29.83 33.87 -43.58
C GLU A 363 -31.25 33.45 -44.03
N SER A 364 -31.35 32.59 -45.04
CA SER A 364 -32.65 32.11 -45.52
C SER A 364 -33.30 31.14 -44.52
N PRO A 365 -34.51 31.42 -44.01
CA PRO A 365 -35.20 30.48 -43.13
C PRO A 365 -35.84 29.30 -43.90
N VAL A 366 -35.76 29.29 -45.24
CA VAL A 366 -36.47 28.32 -46.09
C VAL A 366 -35.52 27.26 -46.62
N LEU A 367 -35.59 26.05 -46.07
CA LEU A 367 -34.74 24.91 -46.47
C LEU A 367 -34.80 24.60 -47.97
N ARG A 368 -36.00 24.68 -48.59
CA ARG A 368 -36.18 24.45 -50.04
C ARG A 368 -35.41 25.44 -50.91
N LYS A 369 -35.10 26.65 -50.42
CA LYS A 369 -34.28 27.63 -51.16
C LYS A 369 -32.80 27.30 -51.05
N ILE A 370 -32.36 26.81 -49.89
CA ILE A 370 -30.96 26.49 -49.61
C ILE A 370 -30.57 25.16 -50.27
N CYS A 371 -31.43 24.15 -50.18
CA CYS A 371 -31.16 22.78 -50.65
C CYS A 371 -32.28 22.22 -51.54
N PRO A 372 -32.63 22.88 -52.67
CA PRO A 372 -33.77 22.49 -53.51
C PRO A 372 -33.67 21.04 -54.03
N LYS A 373 -32.47 20.60 -54.40
CA LYS A 373 -32.22 19.24 -54.91
C LYS A 373 -32.51 18.17 -53.85
N LEU A 374 -32.08 18.39 -52.61
CA LEU A 374 -32.30 17.46 -51.51
C LEU A 374 -33.79 17.40 -51.14
N CYS A 375 -34.45 18.56 -51.02
CA CYS A 375 -35.87 18.61 -50.72
C CYS A 375 -36.72 17.93 -51.80
N SER A 376 -36.44 18.21 -53.08
CA SER A 376 -37.15 17.57 -54.19
C SER A 376 -36.92 16.06 -54.20
N TRP A 377 -35.69 15.62 -53.94
CA TRP A 377 -35.36 14.20 -53.90
C TRP A 377 -36.09 13.48 -52.76
N ILE A 378 -36.16 14.05 -51.54
CA ILE A 378 -36.90 13.45 -50.42
C ILE A 378 -38.39 13.33 -50.74
N SER A 379 -39.01 14.40 -51.26
CA SER A 379 -40.43 14.42 -51.68
C SER A 379 -40.75 13.29 -52.66
N ASP A 380 -39.92 13.17 -53.69
CA ASP A 380 -40.03 12.20 -54.78
C ASP A 380 -39.81 10.74 -54.34
N ARG A 381 -39.17 10.49 -53.18
CA ARG A 381 -39.00 9.12 -52.65
C ARG A 381 -40.23 8.61 -51.92
N VAL A 382 -41.14 9.49 -51.53
CA VAL A 382 -42.33 9.16 -50.73
C VAL A 382 -43.61 9.70 -51.36
N ASP A 383 -43.59 9.94 -52.68
CA ASP A 383 -44.73 10.42 -53.48
C ASP A 383 -45.42 11.67 -52.89
N ASP A 384 -44.63 12.64 -52.44
CA ASP A 384 -45.09 13.87 -51.80
C ASP A 384 -45.94 13.66 -50.53
N ASP A 385 -45.91 12.47 -49.91
CA ASP A 385 -46.57 12.21 -48.63
C ASP A 385 -45.93 13.04 -47.51
N GLU A 386 -46.67 14.03 -47.03
CA GLU A 386 -46.20 15.00 -46.03
C GLU A 386 -45.76 14.32 -44.72
N ILE A 387 -46.44 13.25 -44.30
CA ILE A 387 -46.12 12.54 -43.05
C ILE A 387 -44.77 11.83 -43.21
N LEU A 388 -44.57 11.12 -44.32
CA LEU A 388 -43.33 10.41 -44.59
C LEU A 388 -42.15 11.38 -44.79
N ILE A 389 -42.36 12.50 -45.49
CA ILE A 389 -41.36 13.57 -45.62
C ILE A 389 -40.92 14.04 -44.23
N ASN A 390 -41.88 14.35 -43.36
CA ASN A 390 -41.59 14.84 -42.02
C ASN A 390 -40.86 13.79 -41.17
N ILE A 391 -41.21 12.50 -41.28
CA ILE A 391 -40.48 11.42 -40.60
C ILE A 391 -39.01 11.38 -41.04
N LEU A 392 -38.75 11.41 -42.35
CA LEU A 392 -37.39 11.41 -42.88
C LEU A 392 -36.58 12.63 -42.41
N LEU A 393 -37.18 13.83 -42.48
CA LEU A 393 -36.55 15.06 -42.00
C LEU A 393 -36.27 15.03 -40.49
N CYS A 394 -37.20 14.48 -39.68
CA CYS A 394 -37.02 14.30 -38.26
C CYS A 394 -35.80 13.43 -37.95
N PHE A 395 -35.59 12.32 -38.66
CA PHE A 395 -34.40 11.48 -38.45
C PHE A 395 -33.10 12.19 -38.82
N LEU A 396 -33.07 12.96 -39.92
CA LEU A 396 -31.91 13.80 -40.26
C LEU A 396 -31.61 14.82 -39.15
N TYR A 397 -32.64 15.47 -38.62
CA TYR A 397 -32.49 16.48 -37.57
C TYR A 397 -32.06 15.86 -36.23
N MET A 398 -32.63 14.71 -35.86
CA MET A 398 -32.23 13.95 -34.67
C MET A 398 -30.76 13.52 -34.72
N SER A 399 -30.25 13.13 -35.90
CA SER A 399 -28.84 12.79 -36.09
C SER A 399 -27.92 14.00 -35.84
N ILE A 400 -28.27 15.17 -36.39
CA ILE A 400 -27.51 16.42 -36.20
C ILE A 400 -27.52 16.84 -34.72
N LEU A 401 -28.68 16.81 -34.08
CA LEU A 401 -28.85 17.20 -32.67
C LEU A 401 -28.37 16.15 -31.67
N ASN A 402 -27.88 15.00 -32.15
CA ASN A 402 -27.43 13.89 -31.31
C ASN A 402 -28.51 13.47 -30.28
N VAL A 403 -29.75 13.30 -30.73
CA VAL A 403 -30.87 12.89 -29.87
C VAL A 403 -30.65 11.44 -29.45
N ARG A 404 -30.30 11.24 -28.18
CA ARG A 404 -30.13 9.91 -27.58
C ARG A 404 -31.46 9.31 -27.16
N ASN A 405 -31.58 7.99 -27.34
CA ASN A 405 -32.70 7.14 -26.96
C ASN A 405 -34.06 7.68 -27.40
N PRO A 406 -34.31 7.84 -28.72
CA PRO A 406 -35.59 8.33 -29.23
C PRO A 406 -36.77 7.35 -29.03
N GLU A 407 -36.52 6.15 -28.47
CA GLU A 407 -37.49 5.05 -28.34
C GLU A 407 -38.18 4.66 -29.65
N ARG A 408 -37.58 5.01 -30.80
CA ARG A 408 -38.06 4.76 -32.16
C ARG A 408 -36.88 4.48 -33.07
N PHE A 409 -37.06 3.63 -34.06
CA PHE A 409 -36.07 3.35 -35.11
C PHE A 409 -36.68 3.61 -36.49
N LEU A 410 -35.86 4.04 -37.44
CA LEU A 410 -36.27 4.25 -38.83
C LEU A 410 -36.12 2.96 -39.60
N PHE A 411 -37.24 2.43 -40.09
CA PHE A 411 -37.23 1.30 -41.01
C PHE A 411 -37.56 1.77 -42.42
N LEU A 412 -36.62 1.58 -43.35
CA LEU A 412 -36.80 1.93 -44.76
C LEU A 412 -37.12 0.68 -45.57
N SER A 413 -38.35 0.58 -46.06
CA SER A 413 -38.81 -0.52 -46.90
C SER A 413 -39.03 -0.08 -48.36
N GLY A 414 -39.05 -1.03 -49.29
CA GLY A 414 -39.34 -0.79 -50.70
C GLY A 414 -38.42 -1.53 -51.65
N TYR A 415 -38.72 -1.47 -52.95
CA TYR A 415 -37.97 -2.16 -54.00
C TYR A 415 -36.48 -1.76 -54.07
N SER A 416 -35.68 -2.58 -54.73
CA SER A 416 -34.33 -2.21 -55.18
C SER A 416 -34.36 -0.84 -55.88
N SER A 417 -33.29 -0.05 -55.73
CA SER A 417 -33.15 1.28 -56.35
C SER A 417 -34.13 2.37 -55.89
N SER A 418 -34.85 2.17 -54.77
CA SER A 418 -35.76 3.18 -54.21
C SER A 418 -35.07 4.29 -53.39
N GLY A 419 -33.74 4.43 -53.45
CA GLY A 419 -33.01 5.49 -52.74
C GLY A 419 -32.71 5.23 -51.25
N LYS A 420 -33.01 4.04 -50.70
CA LYS A 420 -32.74 3.70 -49.29
C LYS A 420 -31.27 3.86 -48.89
N SER A 421 -30.36 3.25 -49.65
CA SER A 421 -28.92 3.35 -49.40
C SER A 421 -28.43 4.79 -49.52
N THR A 422 -29.01 5.58 -50.43
CA THR A 422 -28.70 7.02 -50.55
C THR A 422 -29.13 7.79 -49.30
N PHE A 423 -30.30 7.49 -48.73
CA PHE A 423 -30.76 8.11 -47.49
C PHE A 423 -29.87 7.72 -46.29
N LEU A 424 -29.51 6.44 -46.17
CA LEU A 424 -28.59 5.98 -45.11
C LEU A 424 -27.22 6.66 -45.25
N ASN A 425 -26.67 6.75 -46.45
CA ASN A 425 -25.43 7.49 -46.71
C ASN A 425 -25.55 8.98 -46.32
N LEU A 426 -26.71 9.60 -46.53
CA LEU A 426 -26.94 10.98 -46.09
C LEU A 426 -26.91 11.08 -44.56
N LEU A 427 -27.59 10.18 -43.84
CA LEU A 427 -27.56 10.12 -42.38
C LEU A 427 -26.13 9.95 -41.85
N GLU A 428 -25.33 9.06 -42.44
CA GLU A 428 -23.93 8.84 -42.06
C GLU A 428 -23.10 10.12 -42.16
N LYS A 429 -23.33 10.95 -43.19
CA LYS A 429 -22.60 12.20 -43.38
C LYS A 429 -23.03 13.32 -42.43
N LEU A 430 -24.18 13.19 -41.76
CA LEU A 430 -24.67 14.15 -40.77
C LEU A 430 -24.18 13.86 -39.35
N VAL A 431 -23.35 12.84 -39.17
CA VAL A 431 -22.79 12.43 -37.89
C VAL A 431 -21.27 12.32 -38.05
N PRO A 432 -20.46 12.70 -37.04
CA PRO A 432 -19.02 12.47 -37.10
C PRO A 432 -18.70 10.99 -37.36
N GLU A 433 -17.72 10.72 -38.22
CA GLU A 433 -17.38 9.35 -38.68
C GLU A 433 -17.11 8.39 -37.53
N ASN A 434 -16.40 8.86 -36.50
CA ASN A 434 -16.10 8.09 -35.29
C ASN A 434 -17.34 7.72 -34.46
N ARG A 435 -18.50 8.36 -34.71
CA ARG A 435 -19.77 8.16 -33.99
C ARG A 435 -20.82 7.34 -34.77
N VAL A 436 -20.50 6.93 -35.99
CA VAL A 436 -21.34 6.02 -36.79
C VAL A 436 -20.92 4.57 -36.53
N TYR A 437 -21.89 3.67 -36.45
CA TYR A 437 -21.69 2.23 -36.46
C TYR A 437 -22.57 1.61 -37.54
N ALA A 438 -21.97 1.20 -38.65
CA ALA A 438 -22.67 0.55 -39.76
C ALA A 438 -22.30 -0.93 -39.79
N THR A 439 -23.30 -1.82 -39.81
CA THR A 439 -23.10 -3.27 -39.73
C THR A 439 -24.29 -4.03 -40.34
N ALA A 440 -24.23 -5.36 -40.37
CA ALA A 440 -25.37 -6.22 -40.67
C ALA A 440 -26.17 -6.53 -39.38
N ALA A 441 -27.47 -6.80 -39.49
CA ALA A 441 -28.29 -7.13 -38.32
C ALA A 441 -27.82 -8.41 -37.60
N GLU A 442 -27.29 -9.37 -38.36
CA GLU A 442 -26.77 -10.63 -37.84
C GLU A 442 -25.53 -10.41 -36.96
N ASP A 443 -24.65 -9.47 -37.36
CA ASP A 443 -23.42 -9.17 -36.64
C ASP A 443 -23.71 -8.55 -35.27
N LEU A 444 -24.74 -7.71 -35.16
CA LEU A 444 -25.25 -7.17 -33.89
C LEU A 444 -25.74 -8.26 -32.93
N SER A 445 -26.32 -9.33 -33.47
CA SER A 445 -26.86 -10.46 -32.69
C SER A 445 -25.80 -11.47 -32.25
N SER A 446 -24.56 -11.32 -32.72
CA SER A 446 -23.45 -12.20 -32.37
C SER A 446 -23.01 -12.02 -30.91
N GLN A 447 -22.29 -13.02 -30.37
CA GLN A 447 -21.80 -13.02 -28.98
C GLN A 447 -20.92 -11.80 -28.63
N PHE A 448 -20.34 -11.12 -29.64
CA PHE A 448 -19.52 -9.92 -29.49
C PHE A 448 -20.08 -8.68 -30.22
N GLY A 449 -21.25 -8.79 -30.85
CA GLY A 449 -21.81 -7.74 -31.72
C GLY A 449 -22.07 -6.40 -31.04
N LEU A 450 -22.35 -6.44 -29.73
CA LEU A 450 -22.59 -5.24 -28.93
C LEU A 450 -21.31 -4.66 -28.30
N GLN A 451 -20.16 -5.33 -28.44
CA GLN A 451 -18.91 -4.90 -27.79
C GLN A 451 -18.44 -3.54 -28.33
N GLU A 452 -18.62 -3.29 -29.63
CA GLU A 452 -18.25 -2.03 -30.28
C GLU A 452 -19.24 -0.88 -30.00
N LEU A 453 -20.41 -1.20 -29.44
CA LEU A 453 -21.42 -0.24 -29.00
C LEU A 453 -21.20 0.22 -27.55
N THR A 454 -20.21 -0.34 -26.85
CA THR A 454 -19.91 0.03 -25.47
C THR A 454 -19.21 1.39 -25.38
N GLY A 455 -19.84 2.34 -24.69
CA GLY A 455 -19.26 3.65 -24.36
C GLY A 455 -20.08 4.84 -24.85
N ILE A 456 -19.44 6.01 -24.86
CA ILE A 456 -20.07 7.32 -25.12
C ILE A 456 -20.03 7.70 -26.62
N ALA A 457 -19.37 6.87 -27.45
CA ALA A 457 -18.92 7.24 -28.78
C ALA A 457 -20.01 7.17 -29.87
N LYS A 458 -20.80 6.08 -29.94
CA LYS A 458 -21.70 5.84 -31.07
C LYS A 458 -23.08 6.49 -30.85
N THR A 459 -23.61 7.13 -31.88
CA THR A 459 -24.90 7.86 -31.83
C THR A 459 -25.83 7.53 -32.98
N LEU A 460 -25.29 6.92 -34.03
CA LEU A 460 -26.05 6.43 -35.18
C LEU A 460 -25.63 4.99 -35.45
N ILE A 461 -26.61 4.09 -35.40
CA ILE A 461 -26.46 2.68 -35.76
C ILE A 461 -27.22 2.47 -37.06
N ILE A 462 -26.57 1.89 -38.07
CA ILE A 462 -27.15 1.58 -39.36
C ILE A 462 -27.01 0.08 -39.62
N CYS A 463 -28.14 -0.56 -39.91
CA CYS A 463 -28.19 -1.92 -40.40
C CYS A 463 -28.57 -1.88 -41.88
N HIS A 464 -27.64 -2.23 -42.77
CA HIS A 464 -27.91 -2.18 -44.22
C HIS A 464 -28.83 -3.31 -44.70
N ASP A 465 -28.82 -4.44 -43.98
CA ASP A 465 -29.70 -5.58 -44.23
C ASP A 465 -30.18 -6.15 -42.89
N ILE A 466 -31.45 -6.52 -42.85
CA ILE A 466 -32.05 -7.33 -41.79
C ILE A 466 -32.43 -8.60 -42.52
N GLY A 467 -31.54 -9.60 -42.53
CA GLY A 467 -31.75 -10.86 -43.24
C GLY A 467 -32.88 -11.68 -42.63
N SER A 468 -32.67 -12.99 -42.42
CA SER A 468 -33.71 -13.90 -41.90
C SER A 468 -34.21 -13.55 -40.47
N LEU A 469 -33.60 -12.58 -39.80
CA LEU A 469 -33.96 -12.08 -38.46
C LEU A 469 -35.29 -11.29 -38.40
N PHE A 470 -35.88 -10.95 -39.54
CA PHE A 470 -37.17 -10.22 -39.59
C PHE A 470 -38.30 -10.92 -38.81
N GLY A 471 -38.25 -12.24 -38.68
CA GLY A 471 -39.24 -13.03 -37.94
C GLY A 471 -39.07 -13.05 -36.41
N LEU A 472 -37.93 -12.61 -35.88
CA LEU A 472 -37.60 -12.72 -34.45
C LEU A 472 -37.72 -11.40 -33.67
N LEU A 473 -37.74 -10.25 -34.35
CA LEU A 473 -37.84 -8.92 -33.72
C LEU A 473 -39.28 -8.43 -33.50
N PHE A 474 -40.28 -9.13 -34.06
CA PHE A 474 -41.70 -8.77 -34.02
C PHE A 474 -42.60 -9.85 -33.38
N LEU A 475 -42.01 -10.81 -32.65
CA LEU A 475 -42.68 -11.68 -31.67
C LEU A 475 -42.22 -11.30 -30.27
#